data_AF-A0A7S3SU73-F1
#
_entry.id   AF-A0A7S3SU73-F1
#
_cell.length_a   1.000
_cell.length_b   1.000
_cell.length_c   1.000
_cell.angle_alpha   90.00
_cell.angle_beta   90.00
_cell.angle_gamma   90.00
#
_symmetry.space_group_name_H-M   'P 1'
#
loop_
_entity.id
_entity.type
_entity.pdbx_description
1 polymer ?
#
loop_
_entity_poly.entity_id
_entity_poly.type
_entity_poly.pdbx_seq_one_letter_code
_entity_poly.pdbx_strand_id
1 'polypeptide(L)'
;TCSACCNALRVMMERKLAELSLLRVVVEREDESGAYVLKHSLATPDGIDAACAQFPLGEWLKKCHPLKRDKRCPMHTNSRHIFNQADLWEDMWAELSSAQKSTICTVTAEELHDKLWQHCTDKHHLCKDCRNNVMWAYDRLTRKEQTPVGTEAEQEAELSSLQAYFDLDACRDGAICVHSSALPTILYHYEDTLAEEAESSTKGRHAPTRQAGLSEMLCVVGRLLLRKVLTSYQTSLEEEQNQQLLVRLVLSYFQTQSLERRAQQCAESLLEEDLGANGKTSKRKLKKERQKKRQEALGGEEQHVA
;
A
#
# COMPACT_ATOMS: atom_id res chain seq x y z
N THR A 1 11.35 -12.98 -0.37
CA THR A 1 9.95 -12.48 -0.27
C THR A 1 9.10 -13.50 0.46
N CYS A 2 8.18 -13.08 1.34
CA CYS A 2 7.28 -14.02 2.02
C CYS A 2 6.08 -14.39 1.14
N SER A 3 5.38 -15.48 1.47
CA SER A 3 4.20 -15.95 0.72
C SER A 3 3.11 -14.89 0.58
N ALA A 4 2.87 -14.09 1.63
CA ALA A 4 1.91 -12.99 1.59
C ALA A 4 2.30 -11.91 0.58
N CYS A 5 3.56 -11.48 0.53
CA CYS A 5 4.03 -10.52 -0.47
C CYS A 5 3.99 -11.08 -1.89
N CYS A 6 4.32 -12.37 -2.07
CA CYS A 6 4.19 -13.01 -3.39
C CYS A 6 2.73 -13.11 -3.84
N ASN A 7 1.81 -13.35 -2.90
CA ASN A 7 0.38 -13.39 -3.21
C ASN A 7 -0.17 -11.99 -3.50
N ALA A 8 0.21 -10.97 -2.72
CA ALA A 8 -0.15 -9.58 -2.98
C ALA A 8 0.37 -9.10 -4.34
N LEU A 9 1.61 -9.45 -4.68
CA LEU A 9 2.19 -9.18 -5.99
C LEU A 9 1.42 -9.89 -7.12
N ARG A 10 1.03 -11.16 -6.92
CA ARG A 10 0.23 -11.90 -7.90
C ARG A 10 -1.13 -11.25 -8.14
N VAL A 11 -1.87 -10.96 -7.08
CA VAL A 11 -3.16 -10.26 -7.15
C VAL A 11 -3.01 -8.89 -7.82
N MET A 12 -1.91 -8.20 -7.55
CA MET A 12 -1.57 -6.93 -8.19
C MET A 12 -1.29 -7.06 -9.69
N MET A 13 -0.58 -8.12 -10.12
CA MET A 13 -0.32 -8.41 -11.54
C MET A 13 -1.60 -8.78 -12.30
N GLU A 14 -2.64 -9.23 -11.61
CA GLU A 14 -3.96 -9.54 -12.17
C GLU A 14 -4.87 -8.30 -12.26
N ARG A 15 -4.47 -7.14 -11.71
CA ARG A 15 -5.24 -5.88 -11.81
C ARG A 15 -5.13 -5.30 -13.23
N LYS A 16 -6.21 -4.69 -13.70
CA LYS A 16 -6.25 -3.98 -15.00
C LYS A 16 -5.32 -2.77 -14.99
N LEU A 17 -4.72 -2.43 -16.12
CA LEU A 17 -3.85 -1.24 -16.23
C LEU A 17 -4.52 0.06 -15.74
N ALA A 18 -5.84 0.18 -15.92
CA ALA A 18 -6.61 1.34 -15.46
C ALA A 18 -6.50 1.57 -13.94
N GLU A 19 -6.29 0.50 -13.15
CA GLU A 19 -6.20 0.51 -11.69
C GLU A 19 -4.75 0.70 -11.19
N LEU A 20 -3.77 0.62 -12.09
CA LEU A 20 -2.34 0.70 -11.79
C LEU A 20 -1.79 2.08 -12.20
N SER A 21 -2.20 3.12 -11.47
CA SER A 21 -1.93 4.51 -11.81
C SER A 21 -0.43 4.80 -12.01
N LEU A 22 0.45 4.20 -11.20
CA LEU A 22 1.90 4.36 -11.33
C LEU A 22 2.45 3.70 -12.61
N LEU A 23 1.84 2.62 -13.11
CA LEU A 23 2.25 2.00 -14.38
C LEU A 23 1.93 2.89 -15.58
N ARG A 24 0.94 3.79 -15.50
CA ARG A 24 0.62 4.72 -16.59
C ARG A 24 1.77 5.67 -16.93
N VAL A 25 2.77 5.80 -16.06
CA VAL A 25 3.97 6.58 -16.36
C VAL A 25 4.84 5.88 -17.41
N VAL A 26 4.84 4.55 -17.44
CA VAL A 26 5.74 3.73 -18.27
C VAL A 26 5.02 2.89 -19.33
N VAL A 27 3.77 2.48 -19.08
CA VAL A 27 2.91 1.72 -19.98
C VAL A 27 1.91 2.67 -20.66
N GLU A 28 1.81 2.57 -21.99
CA GLU A 28 0.88 3.33 -22.81
C GLU A 28 -0.49 2.67 -22.88
N ARG A 29 -0.53 1.35 -23.10
CA ARG A 29 -1.75 0.55 -23.15
C ARG A 29 -1.51 -0.91 -22.79
N GLU A 30 -2.58 -1.59 -22.44
CA GLU A 30 -2.64 -3.06 -22.37
C GLU A 30 -3.20 -3.54 -23.72
N ASP A 31 -2.58 -4.54 -24.33
CA ASP A 31 -3.09 -5.13 -25.58
C ASP A 31 -4.14 -6.21 -25.33
N GLU A 32 -4.71 -6.75 -26.41
CA GLU A 32 -5.78 -7.77 -26.34
C GLU A 32 -5.32 -9.10 -25.71
N SER A 33 -4.01 -9.31 -25.56
CA SER A 33 -3.43 -10.50 -24.92
C SER A 33 -3.16 -10.29 -23.42
N GLY A 34 -3.41 -9.09 -22.90
CA GLY A 34 -3.09 -8.71 -21.52
C GLY A 34 -1.62 -8.30 -21.35
N ALA A 35 -0.87 -8.09 -22.44
CA ALA A 35 0.51 -7.63 -22.36
C ALA A 35 0.58 -6.09 -22.31
N TYR A 36 1.53 -5.58 -21.54
CA TYR A 36 1.74 -4.14 -21.38
C TYR A 36 2.64 -3.58 -22.49
N VAL A 37 2.11 -2.61 -23.24
CA VAL A 37 2.85 -1.86 -24.27
C VAL A 37 3.47 -0.63 -23.64
N LEU A 38 4.80 -0.52 -23.69
CA LEU A 38 5.54 0.63 -23.17
C LEU A 38 5.27 1.91 -23.97
N LYS A 39 5.38 3.06 -23.31
CA LYS A 39 5.41 4.35 -23.99
C LYS A 39 6.57 4.45 -24.96
N HIS A 40 6.38 5.20 -26.04
CA HIS A 40 7.41 5.45 -27.05
C HIS A 40 8.74 6.00 -26.47
N SER A 41 8.70 6.76 -25.38
CA SER A 41 9.93 7.25 -24.69
C SER A 41 10.79 6.13 -24.09
N LEU A 42 10.22 4.94 -23.92
CA LEU A 42 10.88 3.72 -23.42
C LEU A 42 11.04 2.67 -24.52
N ALA A 43 10.79 3.02 -25.79
CA ALA A 43 10.93 2.10 -26.92
C ALA A 43 12.39 1.86 -27.33
N THR A 44 13.33 2.69 -26.83
CA THR A 44 14.76 2.54 -27.08
C THR A 44 15.48 1.94 -25.86
N PRO A 45 16.56 1.17 -26.08
CA PRO A 45 17.42 0.68 -25.00
C PRO A 45 17.89 1.79 -24.04
N ASP A 46 18.25 2.96 -24.57
CA ASP A 46 18.72 4.09 -23.78
C ASP A 46 17.60 4.73 -22.93
N GLY A 47 16.37 4.74 -23.45
CA GLY A 47 15.18 5.19 -22.71
C GLY A 47 14.86 4.26 -21.54
N ILE A 48 15.00 2.94 -21.74
CA ILE A 48 14.85 1.94 -20.67
C ILE A 48 15.96 2.10 -19.63
N ASP A 49 17.21 2.24 -20.06
CA ASP A 49 18.35 2.42 -19.14
C ASP A 49 18.23 3.71 -18.33
N ALA A 50 17.77 4.81 -18.93
CA ALA A 50 17.51 6.07 -18.22
C ALA A 50 16.37 5.95 -17.19
N ALA A 51 15.28 5.25 -17.53
CA ALA A 51 14.19 4.98 -16.59
C ALA A 51 14.63 4.06 -15.44
N CYS A 52 15.42 3.02 -15.74
CA CYS A 52 16.02 2.16 -14.72
C CYS A 52 17.06 2.88 -13.87
N ALA A 53 17.79 3.88 -14.39
CA ALA A 53 18.76 4.65 -13.60
C ALA A 53 18.08 5.50 -12.51
N GLN A 54 16.84 5.96 -12.74
CA GLN A 54 16.03 6.66 -11.72
C GLN A 54 15.59 5.73 -10.58
N PHE A 55 15.64 4.41 -10.79
CA PHE A 55 15.23 3.41 -9.83
C PHE A 55 16.34 2.37 -9.65
N PRO A 56 17.23 2.46 -8.65
CA PRO A 56 18.43 1.63 -8.51
C PRO A 56 18.10 0.16 -8.18
N LEU A 57 17.52 -0.54 -9.15
CA LEU A 57 16.98 -1.88 -9.09
C LEU A 57 18.06 -2.89 -8.76
N GLY A 58 19.24 -2.71 -9.35
CA GLY A 58 20.42 -3.54 -9.06
C GLY A 58 20.87 -3.45 -7.60
N GLU A 59 20.76 -2.30 -6.94
CA GLU A 59 21.01 -2.20 -5.50
C GLU A 59 19.92 -2.86 -4.67
N TRP A 60 18.66 -2.70 -5.07
CA TRP A 60 17.53 -3.27 -4.36
C TRP A 60 17.54 -4.81 -4.42
N LEU A 61 17.77 -5.41 -5.59
CA LEU A 61 17.91 -6.86 -5.74
C LEU A 61 19.04 -7.42 -4.87
N LYS A 62 20.15 -6.70 -4.75
CA LYS A 62 21.25 -7.05 -3.84
C LYS A 62 20.83 -6.99 -2.36
N LYS A 63 19.95 -6.04 -1.99
CA LYS A 63 19.40 -5.88 -0.64
C LYS A 63 18.24 -6.85 -0.33
N CYS A 64 17.63 -7.44 -1.35
CA CYS A 64 16.60 -8.48 -1.23
C CYS A 64 17.19 -9.87 -0.96
N HIS A 65 17.92 -10.01 0.16
CA HIS A 65 18.18 -11.35 0.68
C HIS A 65 16.85 -12.00 1.12
N PRO A 66 16.68 -13.32 0.91
CA PRO A 66 15.55 -14.03 1.51
C PRO A 66 15.58 -13.80 3.02
N LEU A 67 14.59 -13.07 3.52
CA LEU A 67 14.41 -12.82 4.95
C LEU A 67 14.47 -14.17 5.67
N LYS A 68 15.39 -14.31 6.63
CA LYS A 68 15.33 -15.41 7.59
C LYS A 68 13.91 -15.44 8.18
N ARG A 69 13.31 -16.63 8.30
CA ARG A 69 11.90 -16.87 8.66
C ARG A 69 11.37 -16.06 9.85
N ASP A 70 12.25 -15.55 10.73
CA ASP A 70 11.90 -14.86 11.96
C ASP A 70 11.76 -13.32 11.86
N LYS A 71 12.18 -12.67 10.76
CA LYS A 71 11.98 -11.22 10.60
C LYS A 71 10.76 -10.96 9.71
N ARG A 72 9.69 -10.40 10.30
CA ARG A 72 8.52 -9.93 9.55
C ARG A 72 8.97 -8.93 8.49
N CYS A 73 8.40 -9.06 7.30
CA CYS A 73 8.66 -8.15 6.19
C CYS A 73 8.38 -6.70 6.63
N PRO A 74 9.14 -5.70 6.15
CA PRO A 74 8.83 -4.27 6.29
C PRO A 74 7.35 -3.92 6.06
N MET A 75 6.74 -4.51 5.02
CA MET A 75 5.31 -4.42 4.67
C MET A 75 4.35 -4.93 5.76
N HIS A 76 4.86 -5.70 6.73
CA HIS A 76 4.11 -6.37 7.78
C HIS A 76 4.76 -6.15 9.16
N THR A 77 5.68 -5.20 9.29
CA THR A 77 6.28 -4.86 10.58
C THR A 77 5.23 -4.10 11.37
N ASN A 78 4.47 -4.90 12.11
CA ASN A 78 3.64 -4.55 13.25
C ASN A 78 3.08 -3.12 13.24
N SER A 79 1.87 -3.01 12.71
CA SER A 79 0.96 -1.88 12.83
C SER A 79 0.89 -1.27 14.25
N ARG A 80 1.22 -2.05 15.29
CA ARG A 80 1.37 -1.62 16.70
C ARG A 80 2.29 -0.42 16.94
N HIS A 81 3.30 -0.15 16.10
CA HIS A 81 4.15 1.05 16.27
C HIS A 81 3.55 2.32 15.64
N ILE A 82 2.71 2.18 14.62
CA ILE A 82 1.99 3.30 13.97
C ILE A 82 0.83 3.75 14.87
N PHE A 83 0.15 2.79 15.53
CA PHE A 83 -0.95 3.06 16.46
C PHE A 83 -0.55 3.80 17.75
N ASN A 84 0.75 4.07 17.96
CA ASN A 84 1.26 4.82 19.12
C ASN A 84 1.59 6.29 18.78
N GLN A 85 1.30 6.74 17.55
CA GLN A 85 1.52 8.12 17.10
C GLN A 85 0.16 8.78 16.87
N ALA A 86 -0.52 9.13 17.96
CA ALA A 86 -1.71 9.99 17.90
C ALA A 86 -1.36 11.30 17.15
N ASP A 87 -0.16 11.83 17.36
CA ASP A 87 0.32 13.09 16.78
C ASP A 87 0.43 13.14 15.24
N LEU A 88 0.15 12.07 14.50
CA LEU A 88 0.28 12.02 13.03
C LEU A 88 -1.04 11.74 12.29
N TRP A 89 -2.16 11.58 13.00
CA TRP A 89 -3.42 11.24 12.32
C TRP A 89 -3.89 12.36 11.39
N GLU A 90 -3.56 13.63 11.67
CA GLU A 90 -3.91 14.79 10.86
C GLU A 90 -3.29 14.74 9.46
N ASP A 91 -1.98 14.47 9.39
CA ASP A 91 -1.25 14.31 8.13
C ASP A 91 -1.81 13.14 7.32
N MET A 92 -2.02 12.00 7.99
CA MET A 92 -2.63 10.83 7.36
C MET A 92 -4.04 11.14 6.83
N TRP A 93 -4.84 11.86 7.61
CA TRP A 93 -6.17 12.28 7.19
C TRP A 93 -6.12 13.25 5.99
N ALA A 94 -5.16 14.18 5.96
CA ALA A 94 -4.99 15.09 4.83
C ALA A 94 -4.72 14.34 3.52
N GLU A 95 -3.92 13.27 3.55
CA GLU A 95 -3.55 12.45 2.39
C GLU A 95 -4.68 11.54 1.87
N LEU A 96 -5.67 11.20 2.70
CA LEU A 96 -6.78 10.35 2.31
C LEU A 96 -7.74 11.03 1.33
N SER A 97 -8.20 10.27 0.33
CA SER A 97 -9.20 10.73 -0.65
C SER A 97 -10.58 10.96 -0.03
N SER A 98 -11.42 11.78 -0.67
CA SER A 98 -12.79 12.05 -0.20
C SER A 98 -13.65 10.78 -0.06
N ALA A 99 -13.45 9.79 -0.92
CA ALA A 99 -14.14 8.51 -0.86
C ALA A 99 -13.74 7.69 0.38
N GLN A 100 -12.44 7.68 0.71
CA GLN A 100 -11.93 7.05 1.93
C GLN A 100 -12.45 7.78 3.17
N LYS A 101 -12.41 9.12 3.16
CA LYS A 101 -12.94 9.95 4.25
C LYS A 101 -14.42 9.66 4.52
N SER A 102 -15.25 9.58 3.48
CA SER A 102 -16.66 9.21 3.59
C SER A 102 -16.86 7.80 4.18
N THR A 103 -16.06 6.83 3.74
CA THR A 103 -16.08 5.46 4.28
C THR A 103 -15.71 5.42 5.76
N ILE A 104 -14.67 6.15 6.16
CA ILE A 104 -14.19 6.22 7.54
C ILE A 104 -15.24 6.85 8.45
N CYS A 105 -15.85 7.96 8.01
CA CYS A 105 -16.90 8.67 8.72
C CYS A 105 -18.22 7.89 8.81
N THR A 106 -18.34 6.72 8.19
CA THR A 106 -19.50 5.85 8.30
C THR A 106 -19.18 4.70 9.27
N VAL A 107 -19.94 4.59 10.35
CA VAL A 107 -19.81 3.53 11.36
C VAL A 107 -21.07 2.68 11.33
N THR A 108 -20.94 1.35 11.44
CA THR A 108 -22.12 0.50 11.51
C THR A 108 -22.73 0.60 12.91
N ALA A 109 -24.06 0.63 12.99
CA ALA A 109 -24.78 0.74 14.25
C ALA A 109 -24.51 -0.45 15.17
N GLU A 110 -24.30 -1.64 14.60
CA GLU A 110 -23.93 -2.85 15.35
C GLU A 110 -22.53 -2.74 15.95
N GLU A 111 -21.52 -2.33 15.16
CA GLU A 111 -20.15 -2.13 15.64
C GLU A 111 -20.12 -1.09 16.77
N LEU A 112 -20.82 0.03 16.60
CA LEU A 112 -20.86 1.07 17.63
C LEU A 112 -21.57 0.57 18.89
N HIS A 113 -22.70 -0.13 18.77
CA HIS A 113 -23.43 -0.68 19.91
C HIS A 113 -22.54 -1.59 20.76
N ASP A 114 -21.87 -2.56 20.13
CA ASP A 114 -21.01 -3.50 20.83
C ASP A 114 -19.85 -2.80 21.55
N LYS A 115 -19.30 -1.77 20.92
CA LYS A 115 -18.19 -0.99 21.48
C LYS A 115 -18.62 -0.09 22.61
N LEU A 116 -19.80 0.53 22.50
CA LEU A 116 -20.42 1.29 23.59
C LEU A 116 -20.75 0.38 24.77
N TRP A 117 -21.30 -0.80 24.51
CA TRP A 117 -21.60 -1.77 25.55
C TRP A 117 -20.33 -2.21 26.27
N GLN A 118 -19.30 -2.65 25.55
CA GLN A 118 -17.98 -3.00 26.12
C GLN A 118 -17.37 -1.84 26.92
N HIS A 119 -17.43 -0.61 26.42
CA HIS A 119 -16.95 0.59 27.11
C HIS A 119 -17.69 0.80 28.44
N CYS A 120 -19.02 0.70 28.39
CA CYS A 120 -19.90 0.89 29.52
C CYS A 120 -19.80 -0.21 30.58
N THR A 121 -19.79 -1.49 30.17
CA THR A 121 -19.93 -2.64 31.09
C THR A 121 -18.61 -3.25 31.48
N ASP A 122 -17.66 -3.36 30.56
CA ASP A 122 -16.46 -4.17 30.74
C ASP A 122 -15.28 -3.29 31.14
N LYS A 123 -15.16 -2.10 30.53
CA LYS A 123 -14.05 -1.18 30.80
C LYS A 123 -14.32 -0.27 32.00
N HIS A 124 -15.47 0.40 32.03
CA HIS A 124 -15.74 1.46 33.01
C HIS A 124 -16.81 1.11 34.06
N HIS A 125 -17.49 -0.03 33.92
CA HIS A 125 -18.51 -0.51 34.87
C HIS A 125 -19.54 0.56 35.27
N LEU A 126 -20.02 1.34 34.30
CA LEU A 126 -20.98 2.42 34.52
C LEU A 126 -22.26 1.89 35.15
N CYS A 127 -22.83 2.65 36.09
CA CYS A 127 -24.13 2.32 36.66
C CYS A 127 -25.25 2.34 35.58
N LYS A 128 -26.43 1.79 35.90
CA LYS A 128 -27.54 1.71 34.95
C LYS A 128 -27.91 3.08 34.35
N ASP A 129 -27.98 4.12 35.17
CA ASP A 129 -28.40 5.45 34.71
C ASP A 129 -27.33 6.11 33.83
N CYS A 130 -26.05 6.00 34.21
CA CYS A 130 -24.95 6.46 33.37
C CYS A 130 -24.93 5.74 32.02
N ARG A 131 -25.15 4.42 32.00
CA ARG A 131 -25.26 3.65 30.75
C ARG A 131 -26.42 4.12 29.88
N ASN A 132 -27.58 4.38 30.47
CA ASN A 132 -28.73 4.91 29.73
C ASN A 132 -28.41 6.27 29.10
N ASN A 133 -27.67 7.13 29.79
CA ASN A 133 -27.23 8.42 29.24
C ASN A 133 -26.25 8.26 28.07
N VAL A 134 -25.32 7.30 28.13
CA VAL A 134 -24.42 6.99 27.00
C VAL A 134 -25.20 6.42 25.80
N MET A 135 -26.11 5.47 26.07
CA MET A 135 -26.91 4.82 25.03
C MET A 135 -27.99 5.72 24.43
N TRP A 136 -28.38 6.79 25.12
CA TRP A 136 -29.39 7.74 24.64
C TRP A 136 -29.06 8.31 23.26
N ALA A 137 -27.83 8.78 23.07
CA ALA A 137 -27.38 9.35 21.79
C ALA A 137 -27.36 8.31 20.67
N TYR A 138 -26.89 7.10 20.98
CA TYR A 138 -26.91 5.95 20.05
C TYR A 138 -28.34 5.60 19.61
N ASP A 139 -29.26 5.48 20.56
CA ASP A 139 -30.65 5.14 20.29
C ASP A 139 -31.36 6.25 19.49
N ARG A 140 -30.96 7.52 19.69
CA ARG A 140 -31.45 8.65 18.90
C ARG A 140 -30.95 8.60 17.45
N LEU A 141 -29.67 8.31 17.24
CA LEU A 141 -29.06 8.16 15.90
C LEU A 141 -29.63 6.97 15.13
N THR A 142 -29.97 5.89 15.84
CA THR A 142 -30.56 4.68 15.25
C THR A 142 -32.09 4.74 15.15
N ARG A 143 -32.70 5.89 15.48
CA ARG A 143 -34.15 6.16 15.42
C ARG A 143 -34.99 5.13 16.16
N LYS A 144 -34.48 4.55 17.25
CA LYS A 144 -35.34 3.78 18.15
C LYS A 144 -36.34 4.73 18.79
N GLU A 145 -37.61 4.32 18.86
CA GLU A 145 -38.64 5.12 19.52
C GLU A 145 -38.20 5.41 20.96
N GLN A 146 -38.05 6.70 21.26
CA GLN A 146 -37.76 7.20 22.60
C GLN A 146 -38.91 8.07 23.05
N THR A 147 -39.37 7.84 24.27
CA THR A 147 -40.28 8.77 24.94
C THR A 147 -39.57 10.13 25.09
N PRO A 148 -40.15 11.24 24.61
CA PRO A 148 -39.60 12.56 24.85
C PRO A 148 -39.47 12.82 26.35
N VAL A 149 -38.33 13.35 26.77
CA VAL A 149 -38.06 13.71 28.17
C VAL A 149 -37.55 15.14 28.20
N GLY A 150 -38.03 15.93 29.16
CA GLY A 150 -37.68 17.34 29.29
C GLY A 150 -38.57 18.25 28.45
N THR A 151 -38.29 19.54 28.54
CA THR A 151 -38.93 20.61 27.78
C THR A 151 -38.55 20.54 26.29
N GLU A 152 -39.35 21.19 25.43
CA GLU A 152 -39.04 21.27 24.00
C GLU A 152 -37.67 21.91 23.73
N ALA A 153 -37.33 22.96 24.49
CA ALA A 153 -36.03 23.64 24.38
C ALA A 153 -34.84 22.74 24.76
N GLU A 154 -34.99 21.89 25.79
CA GLU A 154 -33.95 20.91 26.17
C GLU A 154 -33.77 19.86 25.07
N GLN A 155 -34.86 19.39 24.47
CA GLN A 155 -34.81 18.42 23.38
C GLN A 155 -34.16 19.02 22.11
N GLU A 156 -34.41 20.29 21.81
CA GLU A 156 -33.79 20.99 20.67
C GLU A 156 -32.28 21.21 20.90
N ALA A 157 -31.88 21.55 22.12
CA ALA A 157 -30.46 21.69 22.47
C ALA A 157 -29.72 20.34 22.40
N GLU A 158 -30.36 19.25 22.84
CA GLU A 158 -29.85 17.89 22.73
C GLU A 158 -29.69 17.45 21.26
N LEU A 159 -30.68 17.72 20.42
CA LEU A 159 -30.61 17.46 18.98
C LEU A 159 -29.51 18.27 18.31
N SER A 160 -29.39 19.55 18.64
CA SER A 160 -28.34 20.43 18.13
C SER A 160 -26.94 19.92 18.49
N SER A 161 -26.80 19.40 19.71
CA SER A 161 -25.54 18.79 20.18
C SER A 161 -25.17 17.54 19.39
N LEU A 162 -26.15 16.72 18.97
CA LEU A 162 -25.90 15.58 18.09
C LEU A 162 -25.56 16.03 16.65
N GLN A 163 -26.31 16.99 16.10
CA GLN A 163 -26.09 17.52 14.76
C GLN A 163 -24.72 18.18 14.57
N ALA A 164 -24.08 18.64 15.65
CA ALA A 164 -22.71 19.15 15.59
C ALA A 164 -21.70 18.09 15.12
N TYR A 165 -21.97 16.80 15.34
CA TYR A 165 -21.05 15.71 15.05
C TYR A 165 -21.57 14.73 13.98
N PHE A 166 -22.90 14.57 13.88
CA PHE A 166 -23.52 13.53 13.06
C PHE A 166 -24.51 14.09 12.03
N ASP A 167 -24.47 13.51 10.83
CA ASP A 167 -25.47 13.73 9.79
C ASP A 167 -26.70 12.87 10.08
N LEU A 168 -27.69 13.46 10.77
CA LEU A 168 -28.91 12.75 11.20
C LEU A 168 -29.77 12.24 10.03
N ASP A 169 -29.67 12.87 8.85
CA ASP A 169 -30.41 12.47 7.66
C ASP A 169 -29.74 11.26 6.99
N ALA A 170 -28.40 11.22 7.01
CA ALA A 170 -27.62 10.09 6.52
C ALA A 170 -27.56 8.91 7.51
N CYS A 171 -27.88 9.12 8.79
CA CYS A 171 -28.02 8.04 9.78
C CYS A 171 -29.31 7.23 9.53
N ARG A 172 -29.21 6.18 8.70
CA ARG A 172 -30.31 5.27 8.35
C ARG A 172 -29.77 3.88 8.01
N ASP A 173 -30.66 2.88 7.98
CA ASP A 173 -30.36 1.51 7.53
C ASP A 173 -29.16 0.86 8.24
N GLY A 174 -29.01 1.14 9.55
CA GLY A 174 -27.91 0.60 10.36
C GLY A 174 -26.56 1.30 10.16
N ALA A 175 -26.52 2.46 9.51
CA ALA A 175 -25.34 3.31 9.40
C ALA A 175 -25.46 4.55 10.30
N ILE A 176 -24.34 4.94 10.89
CA ILE A 176 -24.16 6.17 11.67
C ILE A 176 -23.10 7.00 10.97
N CYS A 177 -23.48 8.20 10.52
CA CYS A 177 -22.69 9.05 9.66
C CYS A 177 -22.16 10.26 10.44
N VAL A 178 -20.84 10.34 10.58
CA VAL A 178 -20.13 11.43 11.24
C VAL A 178 -19.80 12.51 10.20
N HIS A 179 -19.96 13.78 10.54
CA HIS A 179 -19.48 14.85 9.68
C HIS A 179 -17.96 14.80 9.55
N SER A 180 -17.43 14.82 8.33
CA SER A 180 -15.97 14.81 8.12
C SER A 180 -15.27 16.01 8.74
N SER A 181 -15.97 17.15 8.85
CA SER A 181 -15.50 18.36 9.55
C SER A 181 -15.47 18.21 11.07
N ALA A 182 -16.25 17.29 11.64
CA ALA A 182 -16.29 17.05 13.08
C ALA A 182 -15.21 16.06 13.55
N LEU A 183 -14.55 15.35 12.62
CA LEU A 183 -13.53 14.35 12.96
C LEU A 183 -12.44 14.91 13.90
N PRO A 184 -11.80 16.07 13.63
CA PRO A 184 -10.77 16.60 14.52
C PRO A 184 -11.27 16.80 15.95
N THR A 185 -12.44 17.41 16.11
CA THR A 185 -13.05 17.65 17.42
C THR A 185 -13.32 16.34 18.17
N ILE A 186 -13.78 15.31 17.48
CA ILE A 186 -14.04 13.99 18.07
C ILE A 186 -12.73 13.32 18.49
N LEU A 187 -11.68 13.43 17.68
CA LEU A 187 -10.38 12.81 17.98
C LEU A 187 -9.66 13.51 19.14
N TYR A 188 -9.67 14.85 19.19
CA TYR A 188 -9.14 15.57 20.36
C TYR A 188 -9.91 15.23 21.62
N HIS A 189 -11.23 15.14 21.54
CA HIS A 189 -12.04 14.73 22.68
C HIS A 189 -11.69 13.31 23.18
N TYR A 190 -11.39 12.39 22.25
CA TYR A 190 -10.90 11.07 22.58
C TYR A 190 -9.51 11.09 23.24
N GLU A 191 -8.59 11.90 22.73
CA GLU A 191 -7.24 12.07 23.30
C GLU A 191 -7.28 12.68 24.71
N ASP A 192 -8.06 13.73 24.91
CA ASP A 192 -8.28 14.35 26.23
C ASP A 192 -8.82 13.32 27.23
N THR A 193 -9.79 12.51 26.79
CA THR A 193 -10.37 11.45 27.59
C THR A 193 -9.34 10.38 27.99
N LEU A 194 -8.42 10.03 27.09
CA LEU A 194 -7.34 9.09 27.40
C LEU A 194 -6.32 9.67 28.38
N ALA A 195 -6.02 10.97 28.26
CA ALA A 195 -5.13 11.66 29.19
C ALA A 195 -5.73 11.69 30.61
N GLU A 196 -7.02 12.01 30.73
CA GLU A 196 -7.75 11.96 32.00
C GLU A 196 -7.74 10.54 32.62
N GLU A 197 -7.93 9.49 31.82
CA GLU A 197 -7.84 8.11 32.28
C GLU A 197 -6.45 7.73 32.82
N ALA A 198 -5.39 8.28 32.22
CA ALA A 198 -4.02 8.03 32.67
C ALA A 198 -3.72 8.68 34.02
N GLU A 199 -4.34 9.83 34.30
CA GLU A 199 -4.13 10.60 35.54
C GLU A 199 -5.08 10.18 36.68
N SER A 200 -6.29 9.74 36.36
CA SER A 200 -7.37 9.45 37.32
C SER A 200 -7.66 7.94 37.43
N SER A 201 -6.89 7.21 38.24
CA SER A 201 -7.15 5.78 38.50
C SER A 201 -8.09 5.49 39.68
N THR A 202 -8.47 6.50 40.48
CA THR A 202 -9.09 6.29 41.80
C THR A 202 -10.56 6.69 41.93
N LYS A 203 -11.12 7.50 41.01
CA LYS A 203 -12.55 7.83 40.98
C LYS A 203 -13.25 6.99 39.91
N GLY A 204 -14.36 6.35 40.29
CA GLY A 204 -15.23 5.67 39.32
C GLY A 204 -15.69 6.64 38.24
N ARG A 205 -15.65 6.22 36.98
CA ARG A 205 -16.10 7.03 35.83
C ARG A 205 -17.63 7.08 35.83
N HIS A 206 -18.21 8.25 35.58
CA HIS A 206 -19.66 8.47 35.59
C HIS A 206 -20.10 9.40 34.45
N ALA A 207 -21.29 9.15 33.91
CA ALA A 207 -21.97 9.98 32.92
C ALA A 207 -23.34 10.43 33.47
N PRO A 208 -23.38 11.38 34.43
CA PRO A 208 -24.61 11.71 35.16
C PRO A 208 -25.65 12.44 34.30
N THR A 209 -25.24 13.04 33.19
CA THR A 209 -26.12 13.78 32.27
C THR A 209 -26.05 13.18 30.87
N ARG A 210 -27.05 13.47 30.03
CA ARG A 210 -27.02 13.11 28.60
C ARG A 210 -25.84 13.73 27.85
N GLN A 211 -25.44 14.95 28.21
CA GLN A 211 -24.25 15.58 27.63
C GLN A 211 -22.96 14.84 28.02
N ALA A 212 -22.85 14.39 29.28
CA ALA A 212 -21.74 13.52 29.69
C ALA A 212 -21.82 12.16 28.98
N GLY A 213 -23.03 11.62 28.75
CA GLY A 213 -23.23 10.42 27.96
C GLY A 213 -22.82 10.57 26.50
N LEU A 214 -23.11 11.71 25.88
CA LEU A 214 -22.65 12.06 24.53
C LEU A 214 -21.13 12.12 24.47
N SER A 215 -20.49 12.78 25.44
CA SER A 215 -19.03 12.81 25.60
C SER A 215 -18.42 11.38 25.61
N GLU A 216 -18.95 10.48 26.44
CA GLU A 216 -18.52 9.07 26.45
C GLU A 216 -18.72 8.38 25.09
N MET A 217 -19.85 8.64 24.42
CA MET A 217 -20.11 8.08 23.10
C MET A 217 -19.09 8.60 22.08
N LEU A 218 -18.77 9.90 22.10
CA LEU A 218 -17.79 10.52 21.23
C LEU A 218 -16.37 9.95 21.47
N CYS A 219 -16.01 9.64 22.72
CA CYS A 219 -14.76 8.91 23.02
C CYS A 219 -14.71 7.55 22.31
N VAL A 220 -15.81 6.77 22.35
CA VAL A 220 -15.86 5.47 21.66
C VAL A 220 -15.83 5.63 20.14
N VAL A 221 -16.58 6.60 19.60
CA VAL A 221 -16.58 6.93 18.17
C VAL A 221 -15.17 7.36 17.74
N GLY A 222 -14.51 8.24 18.50
CA GLY A 222 -13.15 8.70 18.21
C GLY A 222 -12.15 7.55 18.15
N ARG A 223 -12.22 6.60 19.08
CA ARG A 223 -11.40 5.36 19.02
C ARG A 223 -11.61 4.57 17.73
N LEU A 224 -12.86 4.44 17.28
CA LEU A 224 -13.19 3.72 16.06
C LEU A 224 -12.70 4.46 14.82
N LEU A 225 -12.97 5.75 14.73
CA LEU A 225 -12.56 6.58 13.61
C LEU A 225 -11.02 6.64 13.50
N LEU A 226 -10.29 6.84 14.60
CA LEU A 226 -8.83 6.83 14.59
C LEU A 226 -8.29 5.52 14.03
N ARG A 227 -8.83 4.38 14.49
CA ARG A 227 -8.44 3.07 13.95
C ARG A 227 -8.71 2.97 12.45
N LYS A 228 -9.86 3.47 11.98
CA LYS A 228 -10.22 3.48 10.54
C LYS A 228 -9.29 4.38 9.72
N VAL A 229 -8.92 5.56 10.21
CA VAL A 229 -7.92 6.44 9.59
C VAL A 229 -6.60 5.70 9.40
N LEU A 230 -6.05 5.17 10.50
CA LEU A 230 -4.75 4.51 10.51
C LEU A 230 -4.72 3.27 9.60
N THR A 231 -5.79 2.46 9.61
CA THR A 231 -5.87 1.25 8.77
C THR A 231 -6.10 1.57 7.29
N SER A 232 -6.95 2.56 6.98
CA SER A 232 -7.14 3.02 5.59
C SER A 232 -5.86 3.60 5.02
N TYR A 233 -5.16 4.43 5.80
CA TYR A 233 -3.89 5.02 5.39
C TYR A 233 -2.82 3.95 5.14
N GLN A 234 -2.68 3.01 6.08
CA GLN A 234 -1.75 1.88 5.93
C GLN A 234 -2.05 1.05 4.68
N THR A 235 -3.33 0.82 4.38
CA THR A 235 -3.75 0.10 3.17
C THR A 235 -3.34 0.88 1.91
N SER A 236 -3.52 2.20 1.88
CA SER A 236 -3.06 3.04 0.77
C SER A 236 -1.55 2.99 0.59
N LEU A 237 -0.77 3.06 1.66
CA LEU A 237 0.68 2.93 1.60
C LEU A 237 1.12 1.56 1.07
N GLU A 238 0.46 0.49 1.51
CA GLU A 238 0.73 -0.87 1.03
C GLU A 238 0.41 -0.99 -0.46
N GLU A 239 -0.70 -0.43 -0.93
CA GLU A 239 -1.05 -0.41 -2.34
C GLU A 239 -0.04 0.38 -3.17
N GLU A 240 0.37 1.56 -2.72
CA GLU A 240 1.38 2.36 -3.39
C GLU A 240 2.72 1.61 -3.48
N GLN A 241 3.19 1.04 -2.37
CA GLN A 241 4.43 0.26 -2.35
C GLN A 241 4.36 -0.96 -3.27
N ASN A 242 3.21 -1.64 -3.32
CA ASN A 242 2.99 -2.74 -4.24
C ASN A 242 3.04 -2.27 -5.70
N GLN A 243 2.44 -1.11 -6.03
CA GLN A 243 2.47 -0.55 -7.38
C GLN A 243 3.88 -0.12 -7.77
N GLN A 244 4.64 0.49 -6.86
CA GLN A 244 6.04 0.81 -7.07
C GLN A 244 6.88 -0.46 -7.35
N LEU A 245 6.62 -1.56 -6.62
CA LEU A 245 7.29 -2.84 -6.87
C LEU A 245 6.95 -3.40 -8.25
N LEU A 246 5.69 -3.31 -8.69
CA LEU A 246 5.26 -3.76 -10.01
C LEU A 246 5.93 -2.96 -11.13
N VAL A 247 5.95 -1.63 -11.02
CA VAL A 247 6.68 -0.75 -11.95
C VAL A 247 8.15 -1.18 -12.07
N ARG A 248 8.79 -1.46 -10.93
CA ARG A 248 10.19 -1.91 -10.89
C ARG A 248 10.41 -3.27 -11.57
N LEU A 249 9.50 -4.23 -11.37
CA LEU A 249 9.59 -5.55 -12.02
C LEU A 249 9.41 -5.44 -13.54
N VAL A 250 8.45 -4.64 -13.99
CA VAL A 250 8.22 -4.38 -15.41
C VAL A 250 9.46 -3.76 -16.04
N LEU A 251 10.04 -2.71 -15.43
CA LEU A 251 11.28 -2.09 -15.91
C LEU A 251 12.46 -3.07 -15.90
N SER A 252 12.60 -3.91 -14.86
CA SER A 252 13.63 -4.96 -14.80
C SER A 252 13.54 -5.92 -15.97
N TYR A 253 12.33 -6.40 -16.26
CA TYR A 253 12.09 -7.36 -17.33
C TYR A 253 12.50 -6.77 -18.69
N PHE A 254 12.09 -5.53 -18.95
CA PHE A 254 12.47 -4.82 -20.18
C PHE A 254 13.97 -4.56 -20.27
N GLN A 255 14.64 -4.26 -19.16
CA GLN A 255 16.10 -4.12 -19.15
C GLN A 255 16.79 -5.44 -19.49
N THR A 256 16.36 -6.56 -18.92
CA THR A 256 16.89 -7.88 -19.26
C THR A 256 16.70 -8.20 -20.74
N GLN A 257 15.49 -7.99 -21.28
CA GLN A 257 15.25 -8.19 -22.72
C GLN A 257 16.12 -7.28 -23.60
N SER A 258 16.29 -6.01 -23.21
CA SER A 258 17.15 -5.06 -23.94
C SER A 258 18.60 -5.53 -23.98
N LEU A 259 19.12 -6.01 -22.85
CA LEU A 259 20.47 -6.57 -22.74
C LEU A 259 20.63 -7.85 -23.57
N GLU A 260 19.63 -8.75 -23.55
CA GLU A 260 19.62 -9.96 -24.37
C GLU A 260 19.63 -9.63 -25.87
N ARG A 261 18.81 -8.65 -26.31
CA ARG A 261 18.80 -8.20 -27.70
C ARG A 261 20.11 -7.55 -28.10
N ARG A 262 20.70 -6.70 -27.25
CA ARG A 262 22.04 -6.12 -27.49
C ARG A 262 23.10 -7.21 -27.60
N ALA A 263 23.06 -8.22 -26.71
CA ALA A 263 23.99 -9.35 -26.76
C ALA A 263 23.83 -10.19 -28.03
N GLN A 264 22.59 -10.43 -28.46
CA GLN A 264 22.28 -11.09 -29.75
C GLN A 264 22.80 -10.28 -30.94
N GLN A 265 22.55 -8.97 -30.98
CA GLN A 265 23.08 -8.08 -32.03
C GLN A 265 24.60 -8.06 -32.06
N CYS A 266 25.27 -8.01 -30.90
CA CYS A 266 26.73 -8.13 -30.84
C CYS A 266 27.22 -9.49 -31.33
N ALA A 267 26.53 -10.58 -30.98
CA ALA A 267 26.88 -11.92 -31.44
C ALA A 267 26.66 -12.08 -32.96
N GLU A 268 25.57 -11.54 -33.51
CA GLU A 268 25.30 -11.50 -34.95
C GLU A 268 26.34 -10.66 -35.70
N SER A 269 26.70 -9.48 -35.19
CA SER A 269 27.76 -8.64 -35.76
C SER A 269 29.12 -9.35 -35.77
N LEU A 270 29.48 -10.05 -34.69
CA LEU A 270 30.71 -10.86 -34.64
C LEU A 270 30.68 -12.02 -35.66
N LEU A 271 29.53 -12.66 -35.87
CA LEU A 271 29.36 -13.72 -36.87
C LEU A 271 29.40 -13.16 -38.30
N GLU A 272 28.85 -11.97 -38.55
CA GLU A 272 28.90 -11.29 -39.84
C GLU A 272 30.32 -10.78 -40.19
N GLU A 273 31.07 -10.29 -39.21
CA GLU A 273 32.50 -9.92 -39.40
C GLU A 273 33.36 -11.15 -39.74
N ASP A 274 33.11 -12.30 -39.10
CA ASP A 274 33.83 -13.54 -39.41
C ASP A 274 33.49 -14.09 -40.81
N LEU A 275 32.27 -13.86 -41.30
CA LEU A 275 31.85 -14.25 -42.66
C LEU A 275 32.28 -13.22 -43.73
N GLY A 276 32.39 -11.94 -43.38
CA GLY A 276 32.73 -10.84 -44.28
C GLY A 276 34.23 -10.56 -44.44
N ALA A 277 35.03 -10.72 -43.38
CA ALA A 277 36.42 -10.23 -43.37
C ALA A 277 37.49 -11.30 -43.63
N ASN A 278 37.19 -12.61 -43.51
CA ASN A 278 38.23 -13.66 -43.59
C ASN A 278 38.05 -14.74 -44.68
N GLY A 279 37.06 -14.60 -45.56
CA GLY A 279 36.70 -15.65 -46.52
C GLY A 279 37.70 -15.94 -47.67
N LYS A 280 38.59 -15.01 -48.05
CA LYS A 280 39.41 -15.17 -49.28
C LYS A 280 40.93 -15.12 -49.09
N THR A 281 41.44 -14.48 -48.04
CA THR A 281 42.89 -14.32 -47.80
C THR A 281 43.48 -15.40 -46.87
N SER A 282 42.68 -15.93 -45.92
CA SER A 282 43.17 -16.92 -44.95
C SER A 282 43.35 -18.33 -45.55
N LYS A 283 42.43 -18.79 -46.41
CA LYS A 283 42.53 -20.11 -47.08
C LYS A 283 43.76 -20.24 -48.00
N ARG A 284 44.21 -19.14 -48.61
CA ARG A 284 45.37 -19.15 -49.54
C ARG A 284 46.71 -19.18 -48.78
N LYS A 285 46.81 -18.53 -47.61
CA LYS A 285 47.99 -18.61 -46.73
C LYS A 285 48.13 -19.99 -46.07
N LEU A 286 47.04 -20.56 -45.53
CA LEU A 286 47.07 -21.89 -44.93
C LEU A 286 47.43 -23.01 -45.92
N LYS A 287 46.98 -22.90 -47.19
CA LYS A 287 47.33 -23.88 -48.24
C LYS A 287 48.81 -23.76 -48.63
N LYS A 288 49.37 -22.54 -48.68
CA LYS A 288 50.80 -22.31 -48.97
C LYS A 288 51.71 -22.81 -47.85
N GLU A 289 51.32 -22.63 -46.59
CA GLU A 289 52.07 -23.16 -45.43
C GLU A 289 52.03 -24.70 -45.35
N ARG A 290 50.87 -25.32 -45.61
CA ARG A 290 50.76 -26.79 -45.64
C ARG A 290 51.57 -27.41 -46.79
N GLN A 291 51.68 -26.71 -47.93
CA GLN A 291 52.47 -27.17 -49.06
C GLN A 291 53.98 -27.00 -48.82
N LYS A 292 54.41 -25.93 -48.13
CA LYS A 292 55.79 -25.71 -47.72
C LYS A 292 56.25 -26.76 -46.69
N LYS A 293 55.43 -27.06 -45.67
CA LYS A 293 55.73 -28.11 -44.68
C LYS A 293 55.78 -29.52 -45.28
N ARG A 294 55.03 -29.81 -46.34
CA ARG A 294 55.13 -31.08 -47.07
C ARG A 294 56.39 -31.21 -47.91
N GLN A 295 56.91 -30.10 -48.47
CA GLN A 295 58.17 -30.11 -49.21
C GLN A 295 59.39 -30.20 -48.29
N GLU A 296 59.35 -29.58 -47.11
CA GLU A 296 60.41 -29.69 -46.09
C GLU A 296 60.46 -31.10 -45.48
N ALA A 297 59.32 -31.80 -45.36
CA ALA A 297 59.27 -33.18 -44.87
C ALA A 297 59.74 -34.24 -45.89
N LEU A 298 59.77 -33.92 -47.19
CA LEU A 298 60.21 -34.83 -48.25
C LEU A 298 61.66 -34.58 -48.71
N GLY A 299 62.31 -33.52 -48.22
CA GLY A 299 63.70 -33.19 -48.56
C GLY A 299 64.73 -33.55 -47.47
N GLY A 300 64.30 -34.19 -46.37
CA GLY A 300 65.14 -34.48 -45.20
C GLY A 300 65.66 -35.92 -45.08
N GLU A 301 65.35 -36.82 -46.02
CA GLU A 301 65.68 -38.25 -45.94
C GLU A 301 66.80 -38.74 -46.90
N GLU A 302 67.65 -37.86 -47.43
CA GLU A 302 68.76 -38.29 -48.32
C GLU A 302 70.18 -37.81 -47.93
N GLN A 303 70.44 -37.41 -46.68
CA GLN A 303 71.82 -37.20 -46.20
C GLN A 303 72.02 -37.68 -44.76
N HIS A 304 72.08 -39.01 -44.56
CA HIS A 304 72.98 -39.66 -43.58
C HIS A 304 72.92 -41.20 -43.71
N VAL A 305 73.35 -41.75 -44.84
CA VAL A 305 73.88 -43.12 -44.92
C VAL A 305 75.07 -43.11 -45.88
N ALA A 306 76.27 -43.00 -45.31
CA ALA A 306 77.53 -43.59 -45.77
C ALA A 306 78.62 -43.26 -44.74
#